data_AF-A0AAW4VEW4-F1
#
_entry.id   AF-A0AAW4VEW4-F1
#
_cell.length_a   1.000
_cell.length_b   1.000
_cell.length_c   1.000
_cell.angle_alpha   90.00
_cell.angle_beta   90.00
_cell.angle_gamma   90.00
#
_symmetry.space_group_name_H-M   'P 1'
#
loop_
_entity.id
_entity.type
_entity.pdbx_description
1 polymer ?
#
loop_
_entity_poly.entity_id
_entity_poly.type
_entity_poly.pdbx_seq_one_letter_code
_entity_poly.pdbx_strand_id
1 'polypeptide(L)' 'IRQEGKEEGLKEGELLKAKENTLMLFKSKYPQEDILMLENLTLSQYNEIFKALIENKDLQIIKEMIK' A
#
# COMPACT_ATOMS: atom_id res chain seq x y z
N ILE A 1 3.65 29.74 -10.22
CA ILE A 1 2.86 28.57 -10.66
C ILE A 1 3.73 27.36 -11.10
N ARG A 2 5.02 27.26 -10.72
CA ARG A 2 5.90 26.12 -11.14
C ARG A 2 6.26 25.13 -10.03
N GLN A 3 5.97 25.42 -8.77
CA GLN A 3 6.32 24.56 -7.63
C GLN A 3 5.22 23.53 -7.31
N GLU A 4 3.95 23.90 -7.47
CA GLU A 4 2.80 23.07 -7.10
C GLU A 4 2.77 21.74 -7.88
N GLY A 5 2.93 21.78 -9.21
CA GLY A 5 2.96 20.56 -10.03
C GLY A 5 4.14 19.61 -9.77
N LYS A 6 5.22 20.08 -9.13
CA LYS A 6 6.36 19.22 -8.76
C LYS A 6 6.11 18.50 -7.43
N GLU A 7 5.48 19.18 -6.48
CA GLU A 7 5.07 18.57 -5.20
C GLU A 7 3.93 17.56 -5.39
N GLU A 8 2.95 17.87 -6.24
CA GLU A 8 1.85 16.95 -6.57
C GLU A 8 2.38 15.68 -7.23
N GLY A 9 3.28 15.80 -8.22
CA GLY A 9 3.88 14.65 -8.88
C GLY A 9 4.77 13.79 -7.96
N LEU A 10 5.44 14.40 -6.97
CA LEU A 10 6.17 13.65 -5.95
C LEU A 10 5.23 12.83 -5.07
N LYS A 11 4.13 13.43 -4.58
CA LYS A 11 3.14 12.75 -3.75
C LYS A 11 2.44 11.61 -4.50
N GLU A 12 2.07 11.82 -5.76
CA GLU A 12 1.50 10.75 -6.61
C GLU A 12 2.51 9.62 -6.84
N GLY A 13 3.78 9.95 -7.10
CA GLY A 13 4.84 8.96 -7.28
C GLY A 13 5.09 8.13 -6.02
N GLU A 14 5.07 8.74 -4.83
CA GLU A 14 5.18 8.03 -3.56
C GLU A 14 3.99 7.11 -3.32
N LEU A 15 2.76 7.57 -3.60
CA LEU A 15 1.55 6.76 -3.48
C LEU A 15 1.58 5.55 -4.41
N LEU A 16 1.94 5.74 -5.68
CA LEU A 16 2.08 4.67 -6.66
C LEU A 16 3.13 3.65 -6.23
N LYS A 17 4.30 4.11 -5.80
CA LYS A 17 5.39 3.24 -5.33
C LYS A 17 4.97 2.43 -4.10
N ALA A 18 4.31 3.06 -3.13
CA ALA A 18 3.83 2.37 -1.94
C ALA A 18 2.76 1.33 -2.29
N LYS A 19 1.84 1.68 -3.19
CA LYS A 19 0.83 0.75 -3.74
C LYS A 19 1.49 -0.47 -4.38
N GLU A 20 2.35 -0.27 -5.37
CA GLU A 20 2.99 -1.37 -6.11
C GLU A 20 3.80 -2.30 -5.19
N ASN A 21 4.60 -1.74 -4.29
CA ASN A 21 5.39 -2.52 -3.33
C ASN A 21 4.51 -3.35 -2.39
N THR A 22 3.42 -2.75 -1.90
CA THR A 22 2.47 -3.43 -1.01
C THR A 22 1.75 -4.56 -1.73
N LEU A 23 1.22 -4.31 -2.92
CA LEU A 23 0.54 -5.32 -3.72
C LEU A 23 1.46 -6.47 -4.10
N MET A 24 2.70 -6.18 -4.50
CA MET A 24 3.67 -7.20 -4.88
C MET A 24 4.01 -8.13 -3.69
N LEU A 25 4.28 -7.55 -2.52
CA LEU A 25 4.59 -8.32 -1.31
C LEU A 25 3.36 -9.10 -0.82
N PHE A 26 2.18 -8.48 -0.86
CA PHE A 26 0.93 -9.12 -0.47
C PHE A 26 0.62 -10.33 -1.35
N LYS A 27 0.69 -10.19 -2.68
CA LYS A 27 0.49 -11.31 -3.63
C LYS A 27 1.51 -12.44 -3.45
N SER A 28 2.75 -12.10 -3.12
CA SER A 28 3.79 -13.10 -2.85
C SER A 28 3.48 -13.93 -1.60
N LYS A 29 2.96 -13.30 -0.55
CA LYS A 29 2.60 -13.95 0.72
C LYS A 29 1.25 -14.67 0.68
N TYR A 30 0.28 -14.06 0.01
CA TYR A 30 -1.10 -14.51 -0.03
C TYR A 30 -1.58 -14.57 -1.49
N PRO A 31 -1.04 -15.49 -2.31
CA PRO A 31 -1.37 -15.57 -3.73
C PRO A 31 -2.83 -15.95 -4.01
N GLN A 32 -3.53 -16.49 -3.01
CA GLN A 32 -4.95 -16.87 -3.08
C GLN A 32 -5.90 -15.72 -2.67
N GLU A 33 -5.37 -14.66 -2.07
CA GLU A 33 -6.18 -13.54 -1.58
C GLU A 33 -6.34 -12.48 -2.66
N ASP A 34 -7.50 -11.84 -2.66
CA ASP A 34 -7.78 -10.77 -3.58
C ASP A 34 -7.05 -9.48 -3.16
N ILE A 35 -6.45 -8.79 -4.14
CA ILE A 35 -5.81 -7.50 -3.93
C ILE A 35 -6.78 -6.32 -4.02
N LEU A 36 -8.04 -6.56 -4.40
CA LEU A 36 -9.06 -5.51 -4.48
C LEU A 36 -9.24 -4.76 -3.14
N MET A 37 -9.05 -5.44 -2.01
CA MET A 37 -9.09 -4.80 -0.68
C MET A 37 -7.92 -3.83 -0.43
N LEU A 38 -6.85 -3.94 -1.21
CA LEU A 38 -5.72 -3.01 -1.19
C LEU A 38 -5.88 -1.88 -2.22
N GLU A 39 -6.99 -1.82 -2.96
CA GLU A 39 -7.26 -0.70 -3.85
C GLU A 39 -7.85 0.50 -3.10
N ASN A 40 -7.52 1.71 -3.57
CA ASN A 40 -8.00 2.98 -3.00
C ASN A 40 -7.54 3.28 -1.55
N LEU A 41 -6.43 2.71 -1.12
CA LEU A 41 -5.80 3.08 0.15
C LEU A 41 -5.00 4.39 0.05
N THR A 42 -4.86 5.06 1.18
CA THR A 42 -3.95 6.21 1.33
C THR A 42 -2.49 5.76 1.41
N LEU A 43 -1.56 6.68 1.16
CA LEU A 43 -0.11 6.41 1.30
C LEU A 43 0.24 5.88 2.70
N SER A 44 -0.40 6.42 3.75
CA SER A 44 -0.17 5.96 5.13
C SER A 44 -0.61 4.51 5.32
N GLN A 45 -1.81 4.16 4.83
CA GLN A 45 -2.34 2.80 4.93
C GLN A 45 -1.46 1.80 4.17
N TYR A 46 -1.02 2.12 2.94
CA TYR A 46 -0.08 1.26 2.21
C TYR A 46 1.21 1.05 3.00
N ASN A 47 1.79 2.11 3.57
CA ASN A 47 3.02 1.99 4.35
C ASN A 47 2.84 1.15 5.62
N GLU A 48 1.71 1.26 6.31
CA GLU A 48 1.42 0.47 7.51
C GLU A 48 1.19 -1.02 7.17
N ILE A 49 0.44 -1.30 6.10
CA ILE A 49 0.22 -2.66 5.61
C ILE A 49 1.53 -3.27 5.12
N PHE A 50 2.36 -2.50 4.40
CA PHE A 50 3.67 -2.95 3.95
C PHE A 50 4.57 -3.34 5.13
N LYS A 51 4.59 -2.53 6.20
CA LYS A 51 5.29 -2.89 7.44
C LYS A 51 4.72 -4.16 8.07
N ALA A 52 3.40 -4.28 8.18
CA ALA A 52 2.74 -5.46 8.71
C ALA A 52 3.09 -6.73 7.90
N LEU A 53 3.18 -6.60 6.58
CA LEU A 53 3.62 -7.68 5.69
C LEU A 53 5.08 -8.07 5.93
N ILE A 54 6.00 -7.11 6.06
CA ILE A 54 7.42 -7.39 6.39
C ILE A 54 7.55 -8.05 7.76
N GLU A 55 6.77 -7.59 8.73
CA GLU A 55 6.71 -8.17 10.08
C GLU A 55 6.04 -9.56 10.12
N ASN A 56 5.57 -10.08 8.98
CA ASN A 56 4.84 -11.34 8.87
C ASN A 56 3.60 -11.40 9.77
N LYS A 57 2.90 -10.27 9.97
CA LYS A 57 1.64 -10.27 10.71
C LYS A 57 0.61 -11.13 10.01
N ASP A 58 -0.33 -11.66 10.80
CA ASP A 58 -1.43 -12.45 10.28
C ASP A 58 -2.30 -11.66 9.29
N LEU A 59 -2.81 -12.38 8.29
CA LEU A 59 -3.69 -11.82 7.28
C LEU A 59 -4.94 -11.17 7.88
N GLN A 60 -5.47 -11.73 8.97
CA GLN A 60 -6.63 -11.15 9.66
C GLN A 60 -6.32 -9.74 10.20
N ILE A 61 -5.14 -9.56 10.79
CA ILE A 61 -4.70 -8.25 11.29
C ILE A 61 -4.58 -7.27 10.13
N ILE A 62 -3.97 -7.70 9.02
CA ILE A 62 -3.83 -6.87 7.81
C ILE A 62 -5.21 -6.44 7.28
N LYS A 63 -6.18 -7.35 7.25
CA LYS A 63 -7.56 -7.05 6.84
C LYS A 63 -8.27 -6.07 7.78
N GLU A 64 -8.01 -6.15 9.09
CA GLU A 64 -8.54 -5.19 10.05
C GLU A 64 -7.95 -3.78 9.89
N MET A 65 -6.73 -3.65 9.38
CA MET A 65 -6.10 -2.36 9.11
C MET A 65 -6.65 -1.64 7.86
N ILE A 66 -7.35 -2.37 6.99
CA ILE A 66 -7.97 -1.85 5.75
C ILE A 66 -9.36 -1.25 6.02
N LYS A 67 -9.99 -1.57 7.16
CA LYS A 67 -11.33 -1.13 7.53
C LYS A 67 -11.48 0.38 7.76
#